data_AF-A0A5E4LY68-F1
#
_entry.id   AF-A0A5E4LY68-F1
#
_cell.length_a   1.000
_cell.length_b   1.000
_cell.length_c   1.000
_cell.angle_alpha   90.00
_cell.angle_beta   90.00
_cell.angle_gamma   90.00
#
_symmetry.space_group_name_H-M   'P 1'
#
loop_
_entity.id
_entity.type
_entity.pdbx_description
1 polymer ?
#
loop_
_entity_poly.entity_id
_entity_poly.type
_entity_poly.pdbx_seq_one_letter_code
_entity_poly.pdbx_strand_id
1 'polypeptide(L)'
;MEDRLSGTDHGWFKYFPNAIKSVLSCRSQNAMKATQDILYVICYFKFKPNFTSYQQLLILCWTKTKNIVYYETVLVASFLLWLTKYKNHNWIYSEVDGPKRCEVKCEVLYDPGPESTFMDVVFIHGLRGDKLKTWKQGVWKQVDQKPEPVVVRSSGLSKINQLERLATDEEIKEFTNCWPRDWLPLDCPYVRVITISYSTDPYLWRPIWFRKPDRTTMKDRGLEMISLLRDFDVGHNPITWVGHSKGGLFIKQILIHANENQQSHQIITNTRGILFYSVPHNGSPLANIKLPLFQRSIELQELVNDTQDIQKLQQTFHEMMNTNKHIQVKSFIETKLTLMKLIYLRIVSIQSADPGFGDLYGVPLDHRNICKPKNRNCFLYQELVNMIHSLKQPTTEEIA
;
A
#
# COMPACT_ATOMS: atom_id res chain seq x y z
N MET A 1 -50.38 -17.92 17.94
CA MET A 1 -50.64 -19.12 18.76
C MET A 1 -51.36 -20.09 17.86
N GLU A 2 -50.98 -21.34 17.67
CA GLU A 2 -49.89 -22.20 18.14
C GLU A 2 -49.93 -23.38 17.14
N ASP A 3 -49.08 -24.38 17.27
CA ASP A 3 -49.19 -25.63 16.51
C ASP A 3 -48.87 -25.57 15.02
N ARG A 4 -47.57 -25.49 14.73
CA ARG A 4 -46.91 -26.47 13.84
C ARG A 4 -45.39 -26.50 13.97
N LEU A 5 -44.91 -26.40 15.22
CA LEU A 5 -43.54 -26.73 15.63
C LEU A 5 -43.56 -27.97 16.54
N SER A 6 -44.01 -29.11 16.03
CA SER A 6 -43.85 -30.40 16.70
C SER A 6 -43.80 -31.51 15.66
N GLY A 7 -42.59 -31.83 15.23
CA GLY A 7 -42.34 -32.85 14.23
C GLY A 7 -40.85 -33.04 14.01
N THR A 8 -40.08 -33.07 15.10
CA THR A 8 -38.68 -33.49 15.11
C THR A 8 -38.60 -34.98 14.83
N ASP A 9 -38.72 -35.38 13.57
CA ASP A 9 -38.27 -36.70 13.15
C ASP A 9 -36.77 -36.61 12.84
N HIS A 10 -35.98 -36.70 13.91
CA HIS A 10 -34.51 -36.77 13.89
C HIS A 10 -34.00 -38.14 13.42
N GLY A 11 -34.71 -38.84 12.54
CA GLY A 11 -34.32 -40.15 12.01
C GLY A 11 -32.92 -40.16 11.35
N TRP A 12 -32.47 -39.02 10.82
CA TRP A 12 -31.12 -38.89 10.23
C TRP A 12 -29.99 -38.84 11.27
N PHE A 13 -30.29 -38.42 12.51
CA PHE A 13 -29.31 -38.38 13.60
C PHE A 13 -28.93 -39.77 14.09
N LYS A 14 -29.68 -40.82 13.73
CA LYS A 14 -29.36 -42.22 14.07
C LYS A 14 -28.24 -42.80 13.20
N TYR A 15 -28.01 -42.22 12.02
CA TYR A 15 -26.94 -42.64 11.10
C TYR A 15 -25.63 -41.87 11.30
N PHE A 16 -25.69 -40.69 11.93
CA PHE A 16 -24.54 -39.84 12.20
C PHE A 16 -23.50 -40.51 13.14
N PRO A 17 -23.89 -41.21 14.22
CA PRO A 17 -22.96 -41.94 15.09
C PRO A 17 -22.30 -43.12 14.39
N ASN A 18 -23.00 -43.82 13.50
CA ASN A 18 -22.44 -44.97 12.76
C ASN A 18 -21.47 -44.53 11.66
N ALA A 19 -21.77 -43.44 10.96
CA ALA A 19 -20.84 -42.81 10.01
C ALA A 19 -19.59 -42.29 10.74
N ILE A 20 -19.76 -41.63 11.89
CA ILE A 20 -18.66 -41.18 12.74
C ILE A 20 -17.87 -42.38 13.31
N LYS A 21 -18.53 -43.45 13.75
CA LYS A 21 -17.85 -44.68 14.20
C LYS A 21 -17.02 -45.31 13.09
N SER A 22 -17.53 -45.37 11.87
CA SER A 22 -16.82 -45.92 10.70
C SER A 22 -15.59 -45.08 10.31
N VAL A 23 -15.68 -43.76 10.45
CA VAL A 23 -14.57 -42.83 10.22
C VAL A 23 -13.55 -42.87 11.37
N LEU A 24 -14.01 -42.99 12.62
CA LEU A 24 -13.17 -43.10 13.82
C LEU A 24 -12.50 -44.47 13.97
N SER A 25 -13.11 -45.54 13.46
CA SER A 25 -12.54 -46.91 13.47
C SER A 25 -11.54 -47.15 12.35
N CYS A 26 -11.38 -46.20 11.42
CA CYS A 26 -10.44 -46.32 10.31
C CYS A 26 -8.99 -46.09 10.79
N ARG A 27 -8.45 -47.07 11.52
CA ARG A 27 -7.02 -47.17 11.82
C ARG A 27 -6.31 -47.89 10.66
N SER A 28 -6.04 -47.21 9.55
CA SER A 28 -4.81 -47.38 8.74
C SER A 28 -4.80 -46.63 7.39
N GLN A 29 -3.74 -45.83 7.22
CA GLN A 29 -2.81 -45.73 6.09
C GLN A 29 -3.17 -45.17 4.70
N ASN A 30 -4.42 -44.87 4.30
CA ASN A 30 -4.64 -44.33 2.95
C ASN A 30 -5.30 -42.95 2.91
N ALA A 31 -4.46 -41.91 2.75
CA ALA A 31 -4.86 -40.51 2.57
C ALA A 31 -5.86 -40.30 1.41
N MET A 32 -5.80 -41.16 0.40
CA MET A 32 -6.68 -41.10 -0.78
C MET A 32 -8.14 -41.48 -0.43
N LYS A 33 -8.34 -42.40 0.53
CA LYS A 33 -9.68 -42.85 0.95
C LYS A 33 -10.36 -41.83 1.85
N ALA A 34 -9.60 -41.21 2.76
CA ALA A 34 -10.06 -40.06 3.56
C ALA A 34 -10.44 -38.86 2.68
N THR A 35 -9.70 -38.62 1.59
CA THR A 35 -10.01 -37.55 0.63
C THR A 35 -11.31 -37.84 -0.14
N GLN A 36 -11.57 -39.10 -0.50
CA GLN A 36 -12.83 -39.52 -1.12
C GLN A 36 -14.02 -39.39 -0.16
N ASP A 37 -13.88 -39.78 1.10
CA ASP A 37 -14.94 -39.66 2.11
C ASP A 37 -15.28 -38.18 2.40
N ILE A 38 -14.28 -37.29 2.43
CA ILE A 38 -14.48 -35.85 2.59
C ILE A 38 -15.11 -35.23 1.33
N LEU A 39 -14.70 -35.63 0.12
CA LEU A 39 -15.36 -35.22 -1.13
C LEU A 39 -16.81 -35.69 -1.17
N TYR A 40 -17.08 -36.91 -0.68
CA TYR A 40 -18.44 -37.44 -0.57
C TYR A 40 -19.29 -36.62 0.39
N VAL A 41 -18.74 -36.24 1.55
CA VAL A 41 -19.40 -35.36 2.53
C VAL A 41 -19.63 -33.95 1.96
N ILE A 42 -18.65 -33.35 1.30
CA ILE A 42 -18.76 -32.03 0.66
C ILE A 42 -19.80 -32.07 -0.47
N CYS A 43 -19.79 -33.10 -1.31
CA CYS A 43 -20.78 -33.30 -2.37
C CYS A 43 -22.18 -33.55 -1.80
N TYR A 44 -22.31 -34.36 -0.75
CA TYR A 44 -23.58 -34.63 -0.07
C TYR A 44 -24.19 -33.34 0.52
N PHE A 45 -23.38 -32.44 1.08
CA PHE A 45 -23.84 -31.17 1.62
C PHE A 45 -24.05 -30.07 0.56
N LYS A 46 -23.38 -30.14 -0.59
CA LYS A 46 -23.55 -29.22 -1.73
C LYS A 46 -24.93 -29.34 -2.42
N PHE A 47 -25.61 -30.47 -2.26
CA PHE A 47 -26.90 -30.76 -2.91
C PHE A 47 -28.15 -30.63 -2.00
N LYS A 48 -28.01 -30.15 -0.75
CA LYS A 48 -29.15 -29.87 0.15
C LYS A 48 -29.31 -28.35 0.37
N PRO A 49 -30.39 -27.72 -0.12
CA PRO A 49 -30.49 -26.25 -0.22
C PRO A 49 -30.78 -25.48 1.08
N ASN A 50 -30.78 -26.10 2.27
CA ASN A 50 -31.39 -25.51 3.48
C ASN A 50 -30.45 -25.23 4.68
N PHE A 51 -29.13 -25.08 4.47
CA PHE A 51 -28.21 -24.75 5.58
C PHE A 51 -27.94 -23.24 5.69
N THR A 52 -27.99 -22.71 6.92
CA THR A 52 -27.67 -21.32 7.22
C THR A 52 -26.15 -21.07 7.26
N SER A 53 -25.73 -19.83 7.01
CA SER A 53 -24.29 -19.44 6.98
C SER A 53 -23.56 -19.72 8.30
N TYR A 54 -24.28 -19.75 9.42
CA TYR A 54 -23.74 -20.06 10.75
C TYR A 54 -23.44 -21.56 10.92
N GLN A 55 -24.29 -22.43 10.37
CA GLN A 55 -24.09 -23.88 10.39
C GLN A 55 -22.89 -24.30 9.51
N GLN A 56 -22.67 -23.60 8.40
CA GLN A 56 -21.48 -23.80 7.55
C GLN A 56 -20.19 -23.40 8.27
N LEU A 57 -20.23 -22.35 9.10
CA LEU A 57 -19.08 -21.86 9.88
C LEU A 57 -18.70 -22.86 11.00
N LEU A 58 -19.67 -23.43 11.69
CA LEU A 58 -19.42 -24.43 12.74
C LEU A 58 -18.76 -25.71 12.20
N ILE A 59 -19.13 -26.14 11.00
CA ILE A 59 -18.52 -27.30 10.33
C ILE A 59 -17.05 -27.00 9.96
N LEU A 60 -16.77 -25.80 9.45
CA LEU A 60 -15.39 -25.35 9.18
C LEU A 60 -14.56 -25.23 10.47
N CYS A 61 -15.14 -24.72 11.55
CA CYS A 61 -14.49 -24.65 12.85
C CYS A 61 -14.19 -26.05 13.44
N TRP A 62 -15.05 -27.05 13.23
CA TRP A 62 -14.82 -28.43 13.68
C TRP A 62 -13.65 -29.11 12.96
N THR A 63 -13.47 -28.84 11.65
CA THR A 63 -12.29 -29.34 10.90
C THR A 63 -10.96 -28.73 11.36
N LYS A 64 -11.00 -27.63 12.13
CA LYS A 64 -9.82 -26.90 12.61
C LYS A 64 -9.12 -27.59 13.78
N THR A 65 -9.76 -28.57 14.44
CA THR A 65 -9.28 -29.11 15.72
C THR A 65 -8.29 -30.28 15.63
N LYS A 66 -8.02 -30.90 14.46
CA LYS A 66 -7.01 -31.97 14.38
C LYS A 66 -6.22 -32.00 13.06
N ASN A 67 -4.92 -31.76 13.20
CA ASN A 67 -3.79 -31.95 12.26
C ASN A 67 -3.41 -30.84 11.26
N ILE A 68 -2.12 -30.52 11.27
CA ILE A 68 -1.43 -29.47 10.49
C ILE A 68 -1.44 -29.69 8.96
N VAL A 69 -1.69 -30.92 8.49
CA VAL A 69 -1.86 -31.23 7.05
C VAL A 69 -3.18 -30.67 6.47
N TYR A 70 -4.12 -30.25 7.33
CA TYR A 70 -5.40 -29.67 6.90
C TYR A 70 -5.31 -28.24 6.37
N TYR A 71 -4.25 -27.49 6.69
CA TYR A 71 -4.20 -26.07 6.28
C TYR A 71 -4.10 -25.92 4.75
N GLU A 72 -3.36 -26.79 4.07
CA GLU A 72 -3.22 -26.72 2.62
C GLU A 72 -4.49 -27.20 1.89
N THR A 73 -5.15 -28.26 2.37
CA THR A 73 -6.37 -28.79 1.74
C THR A 73 -7.59 -27.92 2.00
N VAL A 74 -7.73 -27.31 3.18
CA VAL A 74 -8.81 -26.36 3.48
C VAL A 74 -8.61 -25.04 2.74
N LEU A 75 -7.36 -24.57 2.56
CA LEU A 75 -7.08 -23.41 1.71
C LEU A 75 -7.41 -23.71 0.24
N VAL A 76 -7.04 -24.88 -0.27
CA VAL A 76 -7.38 -25.32 -1.63
C VAL A 76 -8.89 -25.52 -1.81
N ALA A 77 -9.59 -26.12 -0.85
CA ALA A 77 -11.04 -26.29 -0.91
C ALA A 77 -11.79 -24.95 -0.77
N SER A 78 -11.33 -24.06 0.11
CA SER A 78 -11.86 -22.69 0.23
C SER A 78 -11.59 -21.87 -1.03
N PHE A 79 -10.46 -22.12 -1.70
CA PHE A 79 -10.09 -21.51 -2.98
C PHE A 79 -10.93 -22.05 -4.14
N LEU A 80 -11.21 -23.36 -4.19
CA LEU A 80 -12.11 -23.99 -5.16
C LEU A 80 -13.59 -23.59 -4.93
N LEU A 81 -14.00 -23.43 -3.67
CA LEU A 81 -15.31 -22.87 -3.30
C LEU A 81 -15.40 -21.38 -3.68
N TRP A 82 -14.32 -20.62 -3.51
CA TRP A 82 -14.23 -19.25 -3.99
C TRP A 82 -14.35 -19.19 -5.53
N LEU A 83 -13.65 -20.06 -6.27
CA LEU A 83 -13.73 -20.14 -7.74
C LEU A 83 -15.13 -20.52 -8.25
N THR A 84 -15.82 -21.43 -7.56
CA THR A 84 -17.19 -21.83 -7.93
C THR A 84 -18.22 -20.76 -7.59
N LYS A 85 -18.03 -19.99 -6.52
CA LYS A 85 -18.86 -18.82 -6.20
C LYS A 85 -18.55 -17.61 -7.11
N TYR A 86 -17.30 -17.47 -7.57
CA TYR A 86 -16.85 -16.45 -8.53
C TYR A 86 -17.43 -16.70 -9.93
N LYS A 87 -17.60 -17.96 -10.33
CA LYS A 87 -18.26 -18.33 -11.60
C LYS A 87 -19.76 -17.99 -11.65
N ASN A 88 -20.44 -17.87 -10.50
CA ASN A 88 -21.90 -17.70 -10.43
C ASN A 88 -22.38 -16.28 -10.13
N HIS A 89 -21.48 -15.31 -9.90
CA HIS A 89 -21.86 -13.89 -9.88
C HIS A 89 -21.55 -13.27 -11.24
N ASN A 90 -22.56 -13.23 -12.11
CA ASN A 90 -22.71 -12.26 -13.20
C ASN A 90 -22.92 -10.85 -12.61
N TRP A 91 -21.95 -10.34 -11.85
CA TRP A 91 -21.91 -8.95 -11.47
C TRP A 91 -20.87 -8.25 -12.33
N ILE A 92 -21.41 -7.53 -13.31
CA ILE A 92 -20.80 -6.40 -14.03
C ILE A 92 -19.85 -6.82 -15.15
N TYR A 93 -20.45 -7.22 -16.28
CA TYR A 93 -19.86 -7.15 -17.62
C TYR A 93 -20.07 -5.76 -18.26
N SER A 94 -20.14 -4.70 -17.45
CA SER A 94 -20.24 -3.31 -17.90
C SER A 94 -19.26 -2.45 -17.09
N GLU A 95 -18.18 -1.97 -17.72
CA GLU A 95 -17.12 -1.10 -17.16
C GLU A 95 -15.87 -1.74 -16.55
N VAL A 96 -15.46 -2.94 -16.99
CA VAL A 96 -14.05 -3.31 -16.87
C VAL A 96 -13.49 -3.40 -18.27
N ASP A 97 -13.01 -2.26 -18.77
CA ASP A 97 -12.08 -2.22 -19.90
C ASP A 97 -11.10 -3.39 -19.80
N GLY A 98 -10.72 -3.98 -20.93
CA GLY A 98 -9.57 -4.89 -21.01
C GLY A 98 -8.35 -4.31 -20.26
N PRO A 99 -7.28 -5.09 -20.03
CA PRO A 99 -6.17 -4.65 -19.16
C PRO A 99 -5.81 -3.19 -19.45
N LYS A 100 -6.22 -2.29 -18.54
CA LYS A 100 -6.01 -0.85 -18.71
C LYS A 100 -4.54 -0.70 -19.05
N ARG A 101 -4.26 -0.07 -20.20
CA ARG A 101 -2.92 0.09 -20.76
C ARG A 101 -1.95 0.40 -19.61
N CYS A 102 -0.79 -0.25 -19.64
CA CYS A 102 0.30 0.14 -18.76
C CYS A 102 0.54 1.65 -18.99
N GLU A 103 0.22 2.48 -18.01
CA GLU A 103 0.07 3.92 -18.22
C GLU A 103 0.63 4.64 -16.99
N VAL A 104 1.43 5.66 -17.25
CA VAL A 104 1.85 6.67 -16.29
C VAL A 104 1.17 7.99 -16.70
N LYS A 105 0.66 8.74 -15.72
CA LYS A 105 0.09 10.07 -15.90
C LYS A 105 0.78 11.06 -14.97
N CYS A 106 1.07 12.24 -15.48
CA CYS A 106 1.47 13.39 -14.69
C CYS A 106 0.33 14.40 -14.73
N GLU A 107 -0.06 14.94 -13.58
CA GLU A 107 -1.14 15.90 -13.46
C GLU A 107 -0.75 17.00 -12.46
N VAL A 108 -1.01 18.26 -12.80
CA VAL A 108 -0.86 19.39 -11.89
C VAL A 108 -2.14 19.51 -11.07
N LEU A 109 -2.02 19.41 -9.75
CA LEU A 109 -3.13 19.54 -8.81
C LEU A 109 -3.39 21.01 -8.44
N TYR A 110 -2.32 21.80 -8.35
CA TYR A 110 -2.36 23.23 -8.07
C TYR A 110 -1.13 23.90 -8.69
N ASP A 111 -1.33 25.07 -9.28
CA ASP A 111 -0.28 25.88 -9.90
C ASP A 111 -0.48 27.35 -9.51
N PRO A 112 0.45 27.97 -8.76
CA PRO A 112 0.39 29.40 -8.46
C PRO A 112 0.81 30.28 -9.65
N GLY A 113 1.25 29.68 -10.75
CA GLY A 113 1.76 30.36 -11.93
C GLY A 113 3.30 30.35 -11.99
N PRO A 114 3.88 30.48 -13.19
CA PRO A 114 5.33 30.32 -13.39
C PRO A 114 6.16 31.37 -12.65
N GLU A 115 5.67 32.61 -12.53
CA GLU A 115 6.39 33.69 -11.83
C GLU A 115 6.31 33.58 -10.30
N SER A 116 5.30 32.89 -9.79
CA SER A 116 5.04 32.74 -8.35
C SER A 116 5.53 31.40 -7.79
N THR A 117 5.86 30.43 -8.66
CA THR A 117 6.31 29.10 -8.22
C THR A 117 7.76 29.15 -7.76
N PHE A 118 8.01 28.92 -6.47
CA PHE A 118 9.39 28.77 -5.97
C PHE A 118 9.82 27.31 -5.82
N MET A 119 8.88 26.36 -5.87
CA MET A 119 9.15 24.94 -5.66
C MET A 119 8.07 24.04 -6.27
N ASP A 120 8.50 22.91 -6.84
CA ASP A 120 7.64 21.82 -7.24
C ASP A 120 7.53 20.78 -6.11
N VAL A 121 6.30 20.40 -5.74
CA VAL A 121 6.05 19.30 -4.79
C VAL A 121 5.40 18.14 -5.54
N VAL A 122 6.16 17.06 -5.75
CA VAL A 122 5.79 15.94 -6.62
C VAL A 122 5.37 14.71 -5.80
N PHE A 123 4.13 14.29 -5.96
CA PHE A 123 3.50 13.19 -5.25
C PHE A 123 3.41 11.91 -6.08
N ILE A 124 3.95 10.79 -5.57
CA ILE A 124 3.86 9.47 -6.22
C ILE A 124 3.22 8.44 -5.29
N HIS A 125 2.10 7.86 -5.72
CA HIS A 125 1.30 6.94 -4.89
C HIS A 125 1.87 5.52 -4.82
N GLY A 126 1.36 4.70 -3.90
CA GLY A 126 1.73 3.28 -3.76
C GLY A 126 0.93 2.31 -4.64
N LEU A 127 1.12 0.99 -4.44
CA LEU A 127 0.39 -0.03 -5.20
C LEU A 127 -1.12 0.01 -4.96
N ARG A 128 -1.91 -0.16 -6.04
CA ARG A 128 -3.38 -0.03 -6.05
C ARG A 128 -3.90 1.33 -5.56
N GLY A 129 -3.01 2.32 -5.45
CA GLY A 129 -3.35 3.70 -5.17
C GLY A 129 -3.72 4.47 -6.43
N ASP A 130 -4.12 5.72 -6.21
CA ASP A 130 -4.22 6.80 -7.17
C ASP A 130 -4.19 8.12 -6.39
N LYS A 131 -4.21 9.25 -7.09
CA LYS A 131 -4.16 10.59 -6.46
C LYS A 131 -5.24 10.84 -5.40
N LEU A 132 -6.42 10.21 -5.50
CA LEU A 132 -7.53 10.38 -4.55
C LEU A 132 -7.53 9.29 -3.48
N LYS A 133 -7.21 8.04 -3.83
CA LYS A 133 -7.20 6.92 -2.87
C LYS A 133 -6.05 7.01 -1.87
N THR A 134 -4.90 7.49 -2.31
CA THR A 134 -3.69 7.58 -1.49
C THR A 134 -3.69 8.86 -0.68
N TRP A 135 -3.96 10.00 -1.32
CA TRP A 135 -3.80 11.33 -0.71
C TRP A 135 -5.11 11.96 -0.21
N LYS A 136 -6.07 11.16 0.23
CA LYS A 136 -7.29 11.67 0.89
C LYS A 136 -7.07 11.91 2.39
N GLN A 137 -7.97 12.68 2.99
CA GLN A 137 -8.00 12.87 4.44
C GLN A 137 -8.19 11.54 5.20
N GLY A 138 -7.47 11.39 6.30
CA GLY A 138 -7.58 10.25 7.20
C GLY A 138 -8.82 10.33 8.10
N VAL A 139 -9.55 9.21 8.24
CA VAL A 139 -10.71 9.10 9.14
C VAL A 139 -10.38 8.14 10.29
N TRP A 140 -9.28 8.42 10.99
CA TRP A 140 -8.77 7.61 12.11
C TRP A 140 -8.76 8.42 13.41
N LYS A 141 -8.87 7.73 14.55
CA LYS A 141 -8.85 8.37 15.88
C LYS A 141 -7.45 8.91 16.16
N GLN A 142 -7.37 10.21 16.46
CA GLN A 142 -6.10 10.86 16.80
C GLN A 142 -5.55 10.24 18.07
N VAL A 143 -4.25 9.97 18.07
CA VAL A 143 -3.51 9.64 19.28
C VAL A 143 -2.93 10.96 19.73
N ASP A 144 -3.30 11.42 20.92
CA ASP A 144 -2.98 12.78 21.42
C ASP A 144 -1.48 13.00 21.68
N GLN A 145 -0.67 11.94 21.58
CA GLN A 145 0.78 11.99 21.72
C GLN A 145 1.45 12.08 20.36
N LYS A 146 2.31 13.11 20.18
CA LYS A 146 3.24 13.19 19.05
C LYS A 146 4.09 11.91 19.07
N PRO A 147 4.15 11.13 17.96
CA PRO A 147 4.98 9.95 17.94
C PRO A 147 6.44 10.34 18.19
N GLU A 148 7.09 9.69 19.16
CA GLU A 148 8.52 9.89 19.35
C GLU A 148 9.29 9.33 18.14
N PRO A 149 10.34 10.04 17.67
CA PRO A 149 11.18 9.54 16.60
C PRO A 149 11.79 8.19 17.00
N VAL A 150 11.67 7.19 16.13
CA VAL A 150 12.19 5.84 16.41
C VAL A 150 13.72 5.82 16.30
N VAL A 151 14.28 6.66 15.41
CA VAL A 151 15.72 6.94 15.31
C VAL A 151 15.87 8.39 14.83
N VAL A 152 16.53 9.25 15.62
CA VAL A 152 16.99 10.56 15.16
C VAL A 152 18.44 10.41 14.69
N ARG A 153 18.69 10.46 13.38
CA ARG A 153 20.05 10.58 12.86
C ARG A 153 20.30 12.06 12.61
N SER A 154 20.96 12.74 13.53
CA SER A 154 21.20 14.18 13.45
C SER A 154 22.04 14.54 12.22
N SER A 155 21.39 14.90 11.10
CA SER A 155 21.96 15.85 10.16
C SER A 155 21.61 17.24 10.70
N GLY A 156 22.61 18.03 11.07
CA GLY A 156 22.41 19.37 11.65
C GLY A 156 21.45 20.24 10.83
N LEU A 157 20.75 21.13 11.54
CA LEU A 157 19.61 22.00 11.18
C LEU A 157 18.24 21.31 11.44
N SER A 158 17.44 21.68 12.44
CA SER A 158 17.39 22.89 13.26
C SER A 158 16.57 22.65 14.54
N LYS A 159 17.00 23.26 15.66
CA LYS A 159 16.10 23.59 16.78
C LYS A 159 15.26 24.77 16.30
N ILE A 160 14.11 24.52 15.68
CA ILE A 160 13.11 25.58 15.46
C ILE A 160 12.05 25.48 16.54
N ASN A 161 11.84 26.64 17.15
CA ASN A 161 11.07 26.90 18.35
C ASN A 161 9.65 26.33 18.30
N GLN A 162 9.19 25.95 19.49
CA GLN A 162 7.80 25.90 19.90
C GLN A 162 7.09 27.19 19.46
N LEU A 163 6.42 27.14 18.31
CA LEU A 163 5.26 27.97 18.04
C LEU A 163 4.11 26.97 17.88
N GLU A 164 3.57 26.54 19.01
CA GLU A 164 2.16 26.15 19.07
C GLU A 164 1.37 27.38 18.62
N ARG A 165 1.11 27.47 17.31
CA ARG A 165 0.01 28.30 16.85
C ARG A 165 -1.25 27.63 17.37
N LEU A 166 -1.78 28.19 18.45
CA LEU A 166 -3.18 28.08 18.86
C LEU A 166 -4.04 28.60 17.70
N ALA A 167 -4.17 27.79 16.64
CA ALA A 167 -5.28 27.92 15.73
C ALA A 167 -6.50 27.43 16.51
N THR A 168 -7.19 28.37 17.12
CA THR A 168 -8.57 28.22 17.60
C THR A 168 -9.37 27.48 16.55
N ASP A 169 -10.10 26.45 16.99
CA ASP A 169 -10.96 25.55 16.24
C ASP A 169 -12.13 26.29 15.53
N GLU A 170 -11.84 27.19 14.59
CA GLU A 170 -12.83 27.67 13.63
C GLU A 170 -12.83 26.72 12.43
N GLU A 171 -13.70 25.71 12.53
CA GLU A 171 -14.39 25.00 11.44
C GLU A 171 -13.55 24.60 10.20
N ILE A 172 -12.87 23.44 10.24
CA ILE A 172 -12.72 22.65 9.00
C ILE A 172 -14.08 22.00 8.72
N LYS A 173 -14.92 22.72 7.96
CA LYS A 173 -16.29 22.31 7.62
C LYS A 173 -16.38 21.24 6.53
N GLU A 174 -15.32 20.92 5.79
CA GLU A 174 -15.43 19.93 4.70
C GLU A 174 -14.26 18.93 4.65
N PHE A 175 -14.62 17.66 4.49
CA PHE A 175 -13.70 16.55 4.25
C PHE A 175 -12.98 16.71 2.91
N THR A 176 -11.65 16.63 2.88
CA THR A 176 -10.90 16.65 1.61
C THR A 176 -10.70 15.25 1.02
N ASN A 177 -11.02 15.15 -0.27
CA ASN A 177 -10.71 13.98 -1.09
C ASN A 177 -9.25 13.97 -1.61
N CYS A 178 -8.54 15.09 -1.54
CA CYS A 178 -7.17 15.23 -2.00
C CYS A 178 -6.45 16.33 -1.19
N TRP A 179 -5.89 15.96 -0.04
CA TRP A 179 -5.24 16.93 0.86
C TRP A 179 -4.05 17.67 0.22
N PRO A 180 -3.25 17.10 -0.71
CA PRO A 180 -2.18 17.86 -1.35
C PRO A 180 -2.72 19.03 -2.18
N ARG A 181 -3.88 18.86 -2.82
CA ARG A 181 -4.53 19.91 -3.60
C ARG A 181 -5.23 20.93 -2.69
N ASP A 182 -5.93 20.44 -1.68
CA ASP A 182 -6.88 21.28 -0.94
C ASP A 182 -6.22 21.98 0.27
N TRP A 183 -5.10 21.46 0.81
CA TRP A 183 -4.44 22.02 2.00
C TRP A 183 -3.09 22.68 1.71
N LEU A 184 -2.21 22.08 0.90
CA LEU A 184 -0.87 22.65 0.67
C LEU A 184 -0.92 24.08 0.09
N PRO A 185 -1.82 24.44 -0.84
CA PRO A 185 -1.90 25.82 -1.32
C PRO A 185 -2.29 26.84 -0.25
N LEU A 186 -2.92 26.41 0.85
CA LEU A 186 -3.29 27.29 1.94
C LEU A 186 -2.12 27.57 2.89
N ASP A 187 -1.24 26.59 3.09
CA ASP A 187 -0.08 26.70 4.00
C ASP A 187 1.21 27.09 3.27
N CYS A 188 1.32 26.72 1.99
CA CYS A 188 2.45 26.95 1.10
C CYS A 188 1.96 27.49 -0.25
N PRO A 189 1.46 28.74 -0.34
CA PRO A 189 0.74 29.24 -1.53
C PRO A 189 1.57 29.31 -2.82
N TYR A 190 2.90 29.33 -2.71
CA TYR A 190 3.83 29.51 -3.80
C TYR A 190 4.48 28.19 -4.30
N VAL A 191 3.94 27.03 -3.90
CA VAL A 191 4.40 25.74 -4.44
C VAL A 191 3.47 25.26 -5.55
N ARG A 192 4.04 24.69 -6.61
CA ARG A 192 3.29 23.94 -7.63
C ARG A 192 3.16 22.49 -7.17
N VAL A 193 1.93 21.98 -7.09
CA VAL A 193 1.65 20.62 -6.60
C VAL A 193 1.37 19.71 -7.78
N ILE A 194 2.19 18.68 -7.94
CA ILE A 194 2.15 17.74 -9.06
C ILE A 194 1.93 16.33 -8.53
N THR A 195 1.15 15.52 -9.22
CA THR A 195 1.03 14.08 -8.94
C THR A 195 1.38 13.24 -10.14
N ILE A 196 2.13 12.17 -9.89
CA ILE A 196 2.36 11.10 -10.85
C ILE A 196 1.52 9.90 -10.42
N SER A 197 0.64 9.48 -11.32
CA SER A 197 -0.14 8.25 -11.18
C SER A 197 0.36 7.17 -12.12
N TYR A 198 0.33 5.91 -11.69
CA TYR A 198 0.70 4.78 -12.53
C TYR A 198 -0.26 3.61 -12.31
N SER A 199 -0.60 2.90 -13.40
CA SER A 199 -1.49 1.75 -13.28
C SER A 199 -0.80 0.61 -12.51
N THR A 200 -1.57 -0.21 -11.79
CA THR A 200 -1.03 -1.41 -11.11
C THR A 200 -1.85 -2.64 -11.45
N ASP A 201 -1.24 -3.82 -11.50
CA ASP A 201 -2.02 -5.05 -11.67
C ASP A 201 -3.08 -5.16 -10.53
N PRO A 202 -4.39 -5.25 -10.86
CA PRO A 202 -5.43 -5.40 -9.86
C PRO A 202 -5.26 -6.69 -9.03
N TYR A 203 -4.53 -7.69 -9.52
CA TYR A 203 -4.25 -8.97 -8.86
C TYR A 203 -2.76 -9.09 -8.51
N LEU A 204 -2.40 -8.78 -7.26
CA LEU A 204 -1.03 -8.97 -6.77
C LEU A 204 -0.58 -10.44 -6.82
N TRP A 205 -1.52 -11.37 -6.59
CA TRP A 205 -1.42 -12.79 -6.88
C TRP A 205 -2.54 -13.16 -7.85
N ARG A 206 -2.16 -13.57 -9.06
CA ARG A 206 -3.05 -13.93 -10.16
C ARG A 206 -3.02 -15.44 -10.34
N PRO A 207 -4.17 -16.13 -10.43
CA PRO A 207 -4.15 -17.56 -10.71
C PRO A 207 -3.46 -17.84 -12.05
N ILE A 208 -2.66 -18.89 -12.11
CA ILE A 208 -1.77 -19.18 -13.26
C ILE A 208 -2.51 -19.37 -14.59
N TRP A 209 -3.79 -19.77 -14.56
CA TRP A 209 -4.64 -19.93 -15.73
C TRP A 209 -5.23 -18.62 -16.29
N PHE A 210 -5.01 -17.48 -15.62
CA PHE A 210 -5.35 -16.18 -16.19
C PHE A 210 -4.16 -15.60 -16.95
N ARG A 211 -4.43 -15.09 -18.16
CA ARG A 211 -3.43 -14.36 -18.95
C ARG A 211 -2.85 -13.20 -18.15
N LYS A 212 -1.52 -13.07 -18.19
CA LYS A 212 -0.82 -11.94 -17.57
C LYS A 212 -1.01 -10.70 -18.48
N PRO A 213 -1.40 -9.55 -17.92
CA PRO A 213 -1.39 -8.30 -18.68
C PRO A 213 0.05 -7.96 -19.10
N ASP A 214 0.20 -7.34 -20.26
CA ASP A 214 1.49 -6.77 -20.65
C ASP A 214 1.76 -5.52 -19.80
N ARG A 215 2.93 -5.49 -19.14
CA ARG A 215 3.28 -4.48 -18.14
C ARG A 215 4.78 -4.25 -18.17
N THR A 216 5.17 -2.99 -18.15
CA THR A 216 6.58 -2.56 -18.11
C THR A 216 7.16 -2.60 -16.69
N THR A 217 8.49 -2.61 -16.60
CA THR A 217 9.22 -2.67 -15.33
C THR A 217 9.26 -1.30 -14.63
N MET A 218 9.66 -1.28 -13.37
CA MET A 218 9.93 -0.06 -12.62
C MET A 218 10.98 0.82 -13.29
N LYS A 219 12.00 0.22 -13.92
CA LYS A 219 13.05 0.95 -14.65
C LYS A 219 12.49 1.67 -15.86
N ASP A 220 11.69 0.97 -16.67
CA ASP A 220 11.04 1.54 -17.87
C ASP A 220 10.09 2.66 -17.50
N ARG A 221 9.25 2.45 -16.48
CA ARG A 221 8.31 3.45 -16.00
C ARG A 221 8.99 4.64 -15.35
N GLY A 222 10.14 4.45 -14.72
CA GLY A 222 10.95 5.56 -14.22
C GLY A 222 11.37 6.51 -15.34
N LEU A 223 11.73 5.97 -16.52
CA LEU A 223 12.05 6.77 -17.70
C LEU A 223 10.80 7.48 -18.26
N GLU A 224 9.65 6.79 -18.32
CA GLU A 224 8.37 7.39 -18.71
C GLU A 224 7.99 8.55 -17.77
N MET A 225 8.15 8.38 -16.46
CA MET A 225 7.92 9.43 -15.46
C MET A 225 8.85 10.63 -15.65
N ILE A 226 10.13 10.42 -15.94
CA ILE A 226 11.09 11.51 -16.23
C ILE A 226 10.67 12.29 -17.48
N SER A 227 10.26 11.58 -18.54
CA SER A 227 9.79 12.23 -19.77
C SER A 227 8.60 13.14 -19.48
N LEU A 228 7.60 12.62 -18.77
CA LEU A 228 6.43 13.40 -18.38
C LEU A 228 6.79 14.58 -17.47
N LEU A 229 7.69 14.42 -16.51
CA LEU A 229 8.13 15.51 -15.66
C LEU A 229 8.76 16.66 -16.46
N ARG A 230 9.58 16.33 -17.46
CA ARG A 230 10.17 17.32 -18.36
C ARG A 230 9.12 18.02 -19.21
N ASP A 231 8.12 17.29 -19.71
CA ASP A 231 7.01 17.87 -20.47
C ASP A 231 6.18 18.87 -19.63
N PHE A 232 6.20 18.73 -18.31
CA PHE A 232 5.57 19.65 -17.34
C PHE A 232 6.54 20.70 -16.79
N ASP A 233 7.71 20.86 -17.40
CA ASP A 233 8.73 21.85 -17.01
C ASP A 233 9.23 21.66 -15.56
N VAL A 234 9.26 20.41 -15.09
CA VAL A 234 9.83 20.06 -13.79
C VAL A 234 11.33 19.86 -13.92
N GLY A 235 12.10 20.50 -13.05
CA GLY A 235 13.56 20.49 -13.09
C GLY A 235 14.17 21.88 -13.05
N HIS A 236 13.40 22.96 -13.25
CA HIS A 236 13.88 24.34 -13.16
C HIS A 236 13.78 24.92 -11.76
N ASN A 237 12.71 24.59 -11.03
CA ASN A 237 12.52 24.99 -9.63
C ASN A 237 13.06 23.91 -8.67
N PRO A 238 13.41 24.30 -7.43
CA PRO A 238 13.57 23.36 -6.32
C PRO A 238 12.46 22.29 -6.29
N ILE A 239 12.80 21.04 -5.99
CA ILE A 239 11.85 19.92 -5.98
C ILE A 239 11.81 19.27 -4.60
N THR A 240 10.59 19.11 -4.07
CA THR A 240 10.31 18.24 -2.92
C THR A 240 9.49 17.03 -3.37
N TRP A 241 9.98 15.83 -3.10
CA TRP A 241 9.30 14.59 -3.46
C TRP A 241 8.52 14.02 -2.29
N VAL A 242 7.33 13.48 -2.58
CA VAL A 242 6.51 12.79 -1.59
C VAL A 242 6.07 11.43 -2.14
N GLY A 243 6.59 10.36 -1.53
CA GLY A 243 6.37 8.99 -2.01
C GLY A 243 5.71 8.13 -0.96
N HIS A 244 4.63 7.43 -1.32
CA HIS A 244 4.04 6.40 -0.47
C HIS A 244 4.36 5.00 -0.99
N SER A 245 4.80 4.10 -0.12
CA SER A 245 5.02 2.69 -0.45
C SER A 245 5.90 2.55 -1.71
N LYS A 246 5.46 1.81 -2.72
CA LYS A 246 6.19 1.69 -3.99
C LYS A 246 6.45 3.02 -4.71
N GLY A 247 5.63 4.06 -4.50
CA GLY A 247 5.88 5.40 -5.03
C GLY A 247 7.22 5.98 -4.59
N GLY A 248 7.68 5.65 -3.38
CA GLY A 248 9.02 6.02 -2.91
C GLY A 248 10.15 5.31 -3.65
N LEU A 249 9.93 4.09 -4.13
CA LEU A 249 10.91 3.39 -4.97
C LEU A 249 10.98 4.00 -6.38
N PHE A 250 9.84 4.49 -6.91
CA PHE A 250 9.83 5.26 -8.14
C PHE A 250 10.62 6.56 -8.01
N ILE A 251 10.51 7.28 -6.88
CA ILE A 251 11.35 8.47 -6.63
C ILE A 251 12.84 8.10 -6.74
N LYS A 252 13.28 7.02 -6.09
CA LYS A 252 14.68 6.56 -6.20
C LYS A 252 15.07 6.27 -7.64
N GLN A 253 14.23 5.52 -8.37
CA GLN A 253 14.51 5.15 -9.74
C GLN A 253 14.59 6.37 -10.67
N ILE A 254 13.70 7.36 -10.47
CA ILE A 254 13.72 8.64 -11.18
C ILE A 254 15.03 9.38 -10.91
N LEU A 255 15.42 9.52 -9.64
CA LEU A 255 16.64 10.25 -9.28
C LEU A 255 17.92 9.56 -9.78
N ILE A 256 17.96 8.21 -9.78
CA ILE A 256 19.08 7.45 -10.33
C ILE A 256 19.20 7.68 -11.83
N HIS A 257 18.10 7.51 -12.57
CA HIS A 257 18.07 7.76 -14.00
C HIS A 257 18.42 9.22 -14.34
N ALA A 258 17.92 10.17 -13.56
CA ALA A 258 18.22 11.59 -13.73
C ALA A 258 19.71 11.89 -13.51
N ASN A 259 20.34 11.25 -12.52
CA ASN A 259 21.76 11.39 -12.24
C ASN A 259 22.65 10.83 -13.37
N GLU A 260 22.20 9.77 -14.04
CA GLU A 260 22.93 9.11 -15.14
C GLU A 260 22.75 9.78 -16.51
N ASN A 261 21.75 10.67 -16.67
CA ASN A 261 21.42 11.30 -17.95
C ASN A 261 21.47 12.83 -17.88
N GLN A 262 22.38 13.42 -18.65
CA GLN A 262 22.61 14.87 -18.72
C GLN A 262 21.33 15.68 -19.05
N GLN A 263 20.42 15.14 -19.86
CA GLN A 263 19.18 15.85 -20.23
C GLN A 263 18.18 15.98 -19.09
N SER A 264 18.24 15.09 -18.10
CA SER A 264 17.36 15.07 -16.93
C SER A 264 18.11 15.39 -15.64
N HIS A 265 19.39 15.73 -15.71
CA HIS A 265 20.25 15.96 -14.55
C HIS A 265 19.73 17.09 -13.65
N GLN A 266 19.03 18.05 -14.24
CA GLN A 266 18.36 19.14 -13.54
C GLN A 266 17.41 18.66 -12.43
N ILE A 267 16.76 17.50 -12.63
CA ILE A 267 15.84 16.90 -11.66
C ILE A 267 16.58 16.55 -10.36
N ILE A 268 17.76 15.92 -10.42
CA ILE A 268 18.52 15.61 -9.21
C ILE A 268 19.17 16.86 -8.63
N THR A 269 19.75 17.75 -9.46
CA THR A 269 20.43 18.96 -8.95
C THR A 269 19.49 19.94 -8.25
N ASN A 270 18.22 19.98 -8.67
CA ASN A 270 17.20 20.82 -8.03
C ASN A 270 16.36 20.07 -6.98
N THR A 271 16.58 18.78 -6.77
CA THR A 271 15.95 18.09 -5.64
C THR A 271 16.49 18.65 -4.32
N ARG A 272 15.59 19.04 -3.42
CA ARG A 272 15.92 19.61 -2.09
C ARG A 272 15.34 18.80 -0.94
N GLY A 273 14.19 18.18 -1.14
CA GLY A 273 13.48 17.44 -0.10
C GLY A 273 12.92 16.11 -0.59
N ILE A 274 12.90 15.10 0.28
CA ILE A 274 12.23 13.82 0.04
C ILE A 274 11.50 13.38 1.30
N LEU A 275 10.19 13.13 1.19
CA LEU A 275 9.33 12.63 2.24
C LEU A 275 8.81 11.23 1.88
N PHE A 276 9.19 10.23 2.66
CA PHE A 276 8.78 8.84 2.45
C PHE A 276 7.69 8.43 3.45
N TYR A 277 6.57 7.92 2.94
CA TYR A 277 5.55 7.23 3.75
C TYR A 277 5.64 5.72 3.51
N SER A 278 6.12 4.98 4.50
CA SER A 278 6.09 3.50 4.51
C SER A 278 6.71 2.86 3.27
N VAL A 279 7.88 3.33 2.84
CA VAL A 279 8.51 2.87 1.60
C VAL A 279 9.34 1.61 1.89
N PRO A 280 9.12 0.49 1.19
CA PRO A 280 9.88 -0.75 1.41
C PRO A 280 11.27 -0.67 0.76
N HIS A 281 12.19 0.12 1.33
CA HIS A 281 13.52 0.35 0.80
C HIS A 281 14.33 -0.93 0.60
N ASN A 282 14.15 -1.94 1.46
CA ASN A 282 14.80 -3.26 1.38
C ASN A 282 13.84 -4.39 0.96
N GLY A 283 12.71 -4.06 0.32
CA GLY A 283 11.67 -5.02 -0.06
C GLY A 283 10.55 -5.19 0.96
N SER A 284 9.54 -5.98 0.64
CA SER A 284 8.38 -6.21 1.50
C SER A 284 8.26 -7.69 1.88
N PRO A 285 8.10 -8.02 3.19
CA PRO A 285 7.77 -9.38 3.61
C PRO A 285 6.52 -9.94 2.91
N LEU A 286 5.56 -9.08 2.57
CA LEU A 286 4.36 -9.43 1.83
C LEU A 286 4.70 -10.02 0.45
N ALA A 287 5.71 -9.47 -0.24
CA ALA A 287 6.12 -9.90 -1.57
C ALA A 287 6.75 -11.30 -1.58
N ASN A 288 7.29 -11.74 -0.44
CA ASN A 288 7.88 -13.07 -0.30
C ASN A 288 6.84 -14.20 -0.22
N ILE A 289 5.57 -13.86 0.04
CA ILE A 289 4.48 -14.85 0.14
C ILE A 289 4.26 -15.49 -1.24
N LYS A 290 4.54 -16.79 -1.32
CA LYS A 290 4.22 -17.64 -2.47
C LYS A 290 2.90 -18.35 -2.20
N LEU A 291 1.96 -18.25 -3.14
CA LEU A 291 0.66 -18.93 -3.06
C LEU A 291 0.61 -20.03 -4.13
N PRO A 292 0.31 -21.29 -3.77
CA PRO A 292 0.19 -22.39 -4.74
C PRO A 292 -0.83 -22.06 -5.82
N LEU A 293 -0.49 -22.30 -7.09
CA LEU A 293 -1.34 -22.02 -8.26
C LEU A 293 -1.56 -20.51 -8.56
N PHE A 294 -0.83 -19.61 -7.91
CA PHE A 294 -0.83 -18.19 -8.26
C PHE A 294 0.57 -17.68 -8.61
N GLN A 295 0.63 -16.84 -9.64
CA GLN A 295 1.79 -16.05 -10.00
C GLN A 295 1.69 -14.64 -9.41
N ARG A 296 2.83 -14.09 -9.00
CA ARG A 296 2.92 -12.70 -8.52
C ARG A 296 2.86 -11.74 -9.71
N SER A 297 2.21 -10.59 -9.54
CA SER A 297 2.32 -9.45 -10.47
C SER A 297 3.77 -8.97 -10.60
N ILE A 298 4.13 -8.29 -11.71
CA ILE A 298 5.46 -7.67 -11.86
C ILE A 298 5.72 -6.75 -10.68
N GLU A 299 4.70 -5.98 -10.31
CA GLU A 299 4.83 -5.02 -9.24
C GLU A 299 5.16 -5.62 -7.87
N LEU A 300 4.63 -6.81 -7.59
CA LEU A 300 4.94 -7.53 -6.37
C LEU A 300 6.30 -8.25 -6.48
N GLN A 301 6.68 -8.73 -7.66
CA GLN A 301 8.00 -9.36 -7.89
C GLN A 301 9.14 -8.37 -7.65
N GLU A 302 8.97 -7.11 -8.05
CA GLU A 302 9.95 -6.04 -7.83
C GLU A 302 10.10 -5.63 -6.34
N LEU A 303 9.19 -6.08 -5.48
CA LEU A 303 9.22 -5.81 -4.04
C LEU A 303 9.71 -6.99 -3.21
N VAL A 304 10.07 -8.11 -3.84
CA VAL A 304 10.54 -9.32 -3.15
C VAL A 304 11.87 -9.01 -2.47
N ASN A 305 11.97 -9.35 -1.19
CA ASN A 305 13.21 -9.18 -0.45
C ASN A 305 14.31 -9.99 -1.15
N ASP A 306 15.56 -9.53 -1.00
CA ASP A 306 16.74 -10.26 -1.48
C ASP A 306 16.76 -10.47 -3.00
N THR A 307 15.95 -9.72 -3.74
CA THR A 307 16.17 -9.55 -5.18
C THR A 307 17.34 -8.61 -5.39
N GLN A 308 18.22 -8.97 -6.34
CA GLN A 308 19.36 -8.13 -6.71
C GLN A 308 18.92 -6.73 -7.14
N ASP A 309 17.73 -6.60 -7.76
CA ASP A 309 17.22 -5.31 -8.23
C ASP A 309 16.93 -4.31 -7.10
N ILE A 310 16.19 -4.72 -6.04
CA ILE A 310 15.83 -3.77 -4.96
C ILE A 310 17.04 -3.43 -4.08
N GLN A 311 17.93 -4.40 -3.84
CA GLN A 311 19.17 -4.17 -3.11
C GLN A 311 20.11 -3.24 -3.89
N LYS A 312 20.26 -3.46 -5.20
CA LYS A 312 21.05 -2.57 -6.07
C LYS A 312 20.45 -1.17 -6.10
N LEU A 313 19.13 -1.04 -6.27
CA LEU A 313 18.45 0.26 -6.23
C LEU A 313 18.73 1.00 -4.92
N GLN A 314 18.61 0.31 -3.78
CA GLN A 314 18.87 0.90 -2.47
C GLN A 314 20.34 1.32 -2.31
N GLN A 315 21.28 0.46 -2.72
CA GLN A 315 22.71 0.77 -2.65
C GLN A 315 23.06 1.99 -3.51
N THR A 316 22.67 2.00 -4.78
CA THR A 316 22.95 3.13 -5.70
C THR A 316 22.30 4.42 -5.20
N PHE A 317 21.07 4.36 -4.67
CA PHE A 317 20.44 5.52 -4.07
C PHE A 317 21.20 6.03 -2.84
N HIS A 318 21.66 5.13 -1.97
CA HIS A 318 22.44 5.50 -0.80
C HIS A 318 23.77 6.17 -1.18
N GLU A 319 24.49 5.65 -2.17
CA GLU A 319 25.72 6.23 -2.72
C GLU A 319 25.47 7.64 -3.30
N MET A 320 24.38 7.82 -4.06
CA MET A 320 23.98 9.12 -4.58
C MET A 320 23.63 10.13 -3.47
N MET A 321 22.95 9.68 -2.42
CA MET A 321 22.64 10.54 -1.27
C MET A 321 23.90 10.90 -0.47
N ASN A 322 24.99 10.14 -0.60
CA ASN A 322 26.29 10.51 -0.03
C ASN A 322 26.96 11.68 -0.76
N THR A 323 26.72 11.86 -2.05
CA THR A 323 27.23 13.01 -2.80
C THR A 323 26.28 14.21 -2.76
N ASN A 324 24.99 13.99 -2.52
CA ASN A 324 23.95 15.03 -2.49
C ASN A 324 23.47 15.37 -1.06
N LYS A 325 24.40 15.78 -0.19
CA LYS A 325 24.10 16.07 1.24
C LYS A 325 23.15 17.25 1.48
N HIS A 326 22.87 18.06 0.46
CA HIS A 326 21.92 19.16 0.53
C HIS A 326 20.45 18.70 0.46
N ILE A 327 20.19 17.44 0.11
CA ILE A 327 18.84 16.87 0.04
C ILE A 327 18.40 16.43 1.44
N GLN A 328 17.38 17.08 1.99
CA GLN A 328 16.75 16.68 3.24
C GLN A 328 15.84 15.46 3.02
N VAL A 329 15.98 14.43 3.86
CA VAL A 329 15.13 13.22 3.78
C VAL A 329 14.45 12.96 5.11
N LYS A 330 13.12 12.82 5.09
CA LYS A 330 12.31 12.42 6.24
C LYS A 330 11.48 11.20 5.88
N SER A 331 11.37 10.24 6.80
CA SER A 331 10.69 8.97 6.58
C SER A 331 9.72 8.64 7.72
N PHE A 332 8.52 8.23 7.37
CA PHE A 332 7.49 7.73 8.28
C PHE A 332 7.29 6.24 8.12
N ILE A 333 7.28 5.50 9.22
CA ILE A 333 7.06 4.05 9.24
C ILE A 333 5.73 3.74 9.93
N GLU A 334 4.93 2.85 9.34
CA GLU A 334 3.74 2.30 9.98
C GLU A 334 4.10 1.34 11.13
N THR A 335 3.46 1.50 12.30
CA THR A 335 3.67 0.57 13.43
C THR A 335 2.48 -0.34 13.71
N LYS A 336 1.34 -0.14 13.04
CA LYS A 336 0.16 -1.04 13.11
C LYS A 336 0.06 -1.97 11.90
N LEU A 337 -0.50 -3.16 12.15
CA LEU A 337 -0.81 -4.12 11.08
C LEU A 337 -1.91 -3.58 10.17
N THR A 338 -1.82 -3.91 8.88
CA THR A 338 -2.81 -3.53 7.87
C THR A 338 -3.74 -4.70 7.59
N LEU A 339 -5.05 -4.45 7.63
CA LEU A 339 -6.04 -5.45 7.23
C LEU A 339 -6.06 -5.63 5.71
N MET A 340 -5.62 -6.80 5.23
CA MET A 340 -5.71 -7.23 3.84
C MET A 340 -6.77 -8.32 3.69
N LYS A 341 -7.95 -7.94 3.17
CA LYS A 341 -9.14 -8.80 3.06
C LYS A 341 -9.53 -9.37 4.43
N LEU A 342 -8.97 -10.52 4.82
CA LEU A 342 -9.28 -11.25 6.05
C LEU A 342 -8.09 -11.39 7.01
N ILE A 343 -6.89 -10.93 6.63
CA ILE A 343 -5.65 -11.16 7.41
C ILE A 343 -4.99 -9.82 7.73
N TYR A 344 -4.58 -9.64 8.99
CA TYR A 344 -3.75 -8.51 9.40
C TYR A 344 -2.28 -8.83 9.09
N LEU A 345 -1.66 -8.01 8.24
CA LEU A 345 -0.29 -8.20 7.80
C LEU A 345 0.51 -6.93 8.01
N ARG A 346 1.80 -7.09 8.34
CA ARG A 346 2.76 -6.00 8.28
C ARG A 346 3.23 -5.88 6.84
N ILE A 347 2.92 -4.76 6.21
CA ILE A 347 3.22 -4.54 4.79
C ILE A 347 4.70 -4.23 4.62
N VAL A 348 5.24 -3.31 5.43
CA VAL A 348 6.66 -3.03 5.46
C VAL A 348 7.18 -3.26 6.88
N SER A 349 8.31 -3.97 7.01
CA SER A 349 9.00 -4.10 8.29
C SER A 349 9.77 -2.81 8.60
N ILE A 350 9.98 -2.50 9.88
CA ILE A 350 10.75 -1.30 10.28
C ILE A 350 12.15 -1.32 9.63
N GLN A 351 12.80 -2.50 9.60
CA GLN A 351 14.12 -2.67 8.97
C GLN A 351 14.10 -2.42 7.45
N SER A 352 12.97 -2.63 6.80
CA SER A 352 12.84 -2.32 5.37
C SER A 352 12.42 -0.88 5.11
N ALA A 353 11.68 -0.27 6.04
CA ALA A 353 11.23 1.11 5.92
C ALA A 353 12.29 2.15 6.30
N ASP A 354 13.40 1.73 6.91
CA ASP A 354 14.54 2.59 7.21
C ASP A 354 15.49 2.70 5.99
N PRO A 355 15.66 3.90 5.38
CA PRO A 355 16.61 4.09 4.28
C PRO A 355 18.08 4.10 4.73
N GLY A 356 18.34 4.19 6.04
CA GLY A 356 19.68 4.26 6.63
C GLY A 356 20.25 5.69 6.77
N PHE A 357 19.49 6.72 6.41
CA PHE A 357 19.87 8.13 6.52
C PHE A 357 18.61 9.03 6.64
N GLY A 358 18.81 10.29 7.01
CA GLY A 358 17.71 11.22 7.27
C GLY A 358 16.93 10.90 8.55
N ASP A 359 15.85 11.64 8.77
CA ASP A 359 15.00 11.49 9.95
C ASP A 359 14.03 10.32 9.79
N LEU A 360 13.79 9.58 10.89
CA LEU A 360 12.92 8.41 10.90
C LEU A 360 11.92 8.43 12.06
N TYR A 361 10.63 8.45 11.73
CA TYR A 361 9.55 8.48 12.71
C TYR A 361 8.64 7.27 12.58
N GLY A 362 8.40 6.57 13.69
CA GLY A 362 7.41 5.49 13.74
C GLY A 362 6.05 6.05 14.13
N VAL A 363 5.02 5.79 13.33
CA VAL A 363 3.69 6.39 13.52
C VAL A 363 2.66 5.29 13.79
N PRO A 364 1.79 5.44 14.82
CA PRO A 364 0.80 4.43 15.23
C PRO A 364 -0.41 4.32 14.28
N LEU A 365 -0.12 4.16 12.99
CA LEU A 365 -1.06 3.96 11.90
C LEU A 365 -0.71 2.70 11.12
N ASP A 366 -1.67 2.26 10.30
CA ASP A 366 -1.45 1.19 9.33
C ASP A 366 -0.90 1.75 8.01
N HIS A 367 -0.47 0.86 7.12
CA HIS A 367 0.14 1.21 5.83
C HIS A 367 -0.81 1.98 4.90
N ARG A 368 -2.13 1.91 5.12
CA ARG A 368 -3.14 2.60 4.29
C ARG A 368 -3.44 4.01 4.76
N ASN A 369 -3.25 4.29 6.05
CA ASN A 369 -3.58 5.56 6.68
C ASN A 369 -2.36 6.43 6.96
N ILE A 370 -1.15 5.86 6.93
CA ILE A 370 0.12 6.57 7.16
C ILE A 370 0.35 7.77 6.23
N CYS A 371 -0.23 7.79 5.03
CA CYS A 371 -0.16 8.88 4.05
C CYS A 371 -1.43 9.76 4.01
N LYS A 372 -2.30 9.61 5.02
CA LYS A 372 -3.62 10.26 5.11
C LYS A 372 -3.71 11.07 6.41
N PRO A 373 -3.12 12.28 6.44
CA PRO A 373 -3.23 13.13 7.61
C PRO A 373 -4.70 13.42 7.92
N LYS A 374 -5.03 13.49 9.20
CA LYS A 374 -6.42 13.66 9.66
C LYS A 374 -6.93 15.08 9.42
N ASN A 375 -6.06 16.08 9.53
CA ASN A 375 -6.33 17.50 9.34
C ASN A 375 -4.99 18.23 9.10
N ARG A 376 -5.05 19.54 8.86
CA ARG A 376 -3.85 20.39 8.69
C ARG A 376 -2.95 20.42 9.92
N ASN A 377 -3.44 20.17 11.12
CA ASN A 377 -2.60 20.14 12.33
C ASN A 377 -1.92 18.77 12.56
N CYS A 378 -2.17 17.78 11.69
CA CYS A 378 -1.62 16.44 11.83
C CYS A 378 -0.10 16.43 11.61
N PHE A 379 0.64 15.76 12.50
CA PHE A 379 2.10 15.58 12.43
C PHE A 379 2.59 15.20 11.02
N LEU A 380 1.94 14.23 10.37
CA LEU A 380 2.31 13.75 9.03
C LEU A 380 2.31 14.86 7.97
N TYR A 381 1.39 15.82 8.08
CA TYR A 381 1.26 16.96 7.18
C TYR A 381 2.19 18.10 7.58
N GLN A 382 2.22 18.43 8.88
CA GLN A 382 3.06 19.49 9.42
C GLN A 382 4.54 19.27 9.15
N GLU A 383 5.03 18.02 9.18
CA GLU A 383 6.42 17.73 8.82
C GLU A 383 6.76 18.02 7.35
N LEU A 384 5.80 17.88 6.42
CA LEU A 384 5.96 18.28 5.02
C LEU A 384 5.99 19.80 4.88
N VAL A 385 5.05 20.50 5.53
CA VAL A 385 4.98 21.97 5.53
C VAL A 385 6.26 22.56 6.12
N ASN A 386 6.73 22.03 7.25
CA ASN A 386 7.97 22.45 7.88
C ASN A 386 9.19 22.20 6.97
N MET A 387 9.24 21.06 6.27
CA MET A 387 10.28 20.78 5.29
C MET A 387 10.28 21.84 4.17
N ILE A 388 9.12 22.07 3.54
CA ILE A 388 8.98 23.06 2.47
C ILE A 388 9.42 24.45 2.92
N HIS A 389 8.98 24.91 4.10
CA HIS A 389 9.39 26.21 4.63
C HIS A 389 10.89 26.29 4.92
N SER A 390 11.49 25.23 5.47
CA SER A 390 12.93 25.20 5.75
C SER A 390 13.80 25.21 4.49
N LEU A 391 13.25 24.74 3.37
CA LEU A 391 13.93 24.69 2.08
C LEU A 391 13.70 25.96 1.23
N LYS A 392 12.82 26.87 1.67
CA LYS A 392 12.66 28.18 1.04
C LYS A 392 13.95 28.98 1.30
N GLN A 393 14.69 29.30 0.25
CA GLN A 393 15.83 30.21 0.38
C GLN A 393 15.31 31.63 0.67
N PRO A 394 15.98 32.43 1.53
CA PRO A 394 15.63 33.82 1.71
C PRO A 394 15.76 34.55 0.37
N THR A 395 14.75 35.33 0.04
CA THR A 395 14.79 36.18 -1.16
C THR A 395 15.76 37.33 -0.94
N THR A 396 16.37 37.85 -2.01
CA THR A 396 17.35 38.95 -1.94
C THR A 396 16.75 40.23 -1.30
N GLU A 397 15.43 40.36 -1.31
CA GLU A 397 14.67 41.44 -0.66
C GLU A 397 14.54 41.27 0.87
N GLU A 398 14.69 40.06 1.42
CA GLU A 398 14.64 39.81 2.86
C GLU A 398 16.00 40.00 3.56
N ILE A 399 17.07 40.23 2.78
CA ILE A 399 18.46 40.42 3.27
C ILE A 399 18.89 41.90 3.17
N ALA A 400 18.14 42.73 2.43
CA ALA A 400 18.35 44.17 2.30
C ALA A 400 17.51 44.93 3.34
#